data_AF-A0A0Q8E673-F1
#
_entry.id   AF-A0A0Q8E673-F1
#
_cell.length_a   1.000
_cell.length_b   1.000
_cell.length_c   1.000
_cell.angle_alpha   90.00
_cell.angle_beta   90.00
_cell.angle_gamma   90.00
#
_symmetry.space_group_name_H-M   'P 1'
#
loop_
_entity.id
_entity.type
_entity.pdbx_description
1 polymer ?
#
loop_
_entity_poly.entity_id
_entity_poly.type
_entity_poly.pdbx_seq_one_letter_code
_entity_poly.pdbx_strand_id
1 'polypeptide(L)'
;MNTPTKPVSPPSLRFHLTVLATLLVLLLTSAGLALLPIGVFNTLIALGISVLKTLLVMAFFMRLRHGPPLLRIAAAVGFAWLAVLIGMTVADVLTRVVLPSPW
;
A
#
# COMPACT_ATOMS: atom_id res chain seq x y z
N MET A 1 33.79 -21.21 27.59
CA MET A 1 34.02 -21.45 26.15
C MET A 1 33.29 -20.34 25.40
N ASN A 2 34.00 -19.29 24.98
CA ASN A 2 33.40 -18.09 24.41
C ASN A 2 33.41 -18.27 22.89
N THR A 3 32.28 -18.66 22.30
CA THR A 3 32.20 -18.85 20.85
C THR A 3 32.30 -17.50 20.14
N PRO A 4 33.24 -17.30 19.19
CA PRO A 4 33.35 -16.05 18.45
C PRO A 4 32.08 -15.84 17.59
N THR A 5 31.30 -14.82 17.92
CA THR A 5 30.10 -14.42 17.17
C THR A 5 30.52 -13.73 15.88
N LYS A 6 30.16 -14.30 14.73
CA LYS A 6 30.40 -13.71 13.40
C LYS A 6 29.77 -12.30 13.33
N PRO A 7 30.48 -11.25 12.89
CA PRO A 7 29.90 -9.92 12.75
C PRO A 7 28.77 -9.94 11.71
N VAL A 8 27.59 -9.48 12.12
CA VAL A 8 26.42 -9.32 11.25
C VAL A 8 26.69 -8.12 10.35
N SER A 9 26.87 -8.33 9.04
CA SER A 9 26.98 -7.23 8.09
C SER A 9 25.62 -6.53 7.96
N PRO A 10 25.57 -5.19 8.09
CA PRO A 10 24.32 -4.47 7.92
C PRO A 10 23.83 -4.65 6.47
N PRO A 11 22.51 -4.72 6.27
CA PRO A 11 21.94 -4.84 4.94
C PRO A 11 22.36 -3.67 4.05
N SER A 12 22.53 -3.92 2.75
CA SER A 12 23.06 -2.94 1.80
C SER A 12 22.20 -1.67 1.73
N LEU A 13 22.79 -0.53 2.14
CA LEU A 13 22.15 0.79 2.10
C LEU A 13 21.67 1.15 0.69
N ARG A 14 22.48 0.82 -0.33
CA ARG A 14 22.20 1.08 -1.74
C ARG A 14 20.84 0.53 -2.17
N PHE A 15 20.48 -0.67 -1.73
CA PHE A 15 19.21 -1.30 -2.07
C PHE A 15 18.01 -0.56 -1.46
N HIS A 16 18.11 -0.11 -0.21
CA HIS A 16 17.01 0.63 0.42
C HIS A 16 16.83 2.00 -0.23
N LEU A 17 17.93 2.64 -0.65
CA LEU A 17 17.90 3.90 -1.36
C LEU A 17 17.31 3.80 -2.76
N THR A 18 17.57 2.71 -3.51
CA THR A 18 16.94 2.52 -4.82
C THR A 18 15.43 2.34 -4.70
N VAL A 19 14.96 1.53 -3.75
CA VAL A 19 13.52 1.35 -3.51
C VAL A 19 12.88 2.67 -3.04
N LEU A 20 13.55 3.43 -2.17
CA LEU A 20 13.10 4.74 -1.74
C LEU A 20 12.96 5.70 -2.93
N ALA A 21 13.96 5.77 -3.80
CA ALA A 21 13.90 6.60 -5.00
C ALA A 21 12.72 6.20 -5.91
N THR A 22 12.48 4.90 -6.10
CA THR A 22 11.30 4.42 -6.84
C THR A 22 9.99 4.89 -6.19
N LEU A 23 9.87 4.81 -4.85
CA LEU A 23 8.69 5.30 -4.14
C LEU A 23 8.50 6.81 -4.29
N LEU A 24 9.58 7.60 -4.24
CA LEU A 24 9.52 9.05 -4.44
C LEU A 24 9.09 9.42 -5.86
N VAL A 25 9.56 8.68 -6.88
CA VAL A 25 9.09 8.87 -8.26
C VAL A 25 7.59 8.59 -8.36
N LEU A 26 7.12 7.45 -7.84
CA LEU A 26 5.69 7.13 -7.83
C LEU A 26 4.87 8.18 -7.06
N LEU A 27 5.43 8.77 -6.00
CA LEU A 27 4.81 9.84 -5.23
C LEU A 27 4.65 11.11 -6.06
N LEU A 28 5.73 11.58 -6.68
CA LEU A 28 5.73 12.73 -7.55
C LEU A 28 4.76 12.54 -8.73
N THR A 29 4.74 11.35 -9.33
CA THR A 29 3.79 11.04 -10.40
C THR A 29 2.34 11.18 -9.93
N SER A 30 1.96 10.56 -8.80
CA SER A 30 0.59 10.70 -8.29
C SER A 30 0.23 12.14 -7.91
N ALA A 31 1.18 12.89 -7.35
CA ALA A 31 0.95 14.28 -6.97
C ALA A 31 0.82 15.18 -8.21
N GLY A 32 1.65 14.95 -9.23
CA GLY A 32 1.57 15.64 -10.51
C GLY A 32 0.25 15.38 -11.22
N LEU A 33 -0.20 14.12 -11.28
CA LEU A 33 -1.51 13.78 -11.84
C LEU A 33 -2.67 14.49 -11.12
N ALA A 34 -2.57 14.70 -9.81
CA ALA A 34 -3.58 15.43 -9.05
C ALA A 34 -3.76 16.89 -9.51
N LEU A 35 -2.74 17.50 -10.12
CA LEU A 35 -2.78 18.87 -10.61
C LEU A 35 -3.31 18.99 -12.04
N LEU A 36 -3.43 17.87 -12.76
CA LEU A 36 -3.95 17.84 -14.13
C LEU A 36 -5.48 17.65 -14.11
N PRO A 37 -6.25 18.39 -14.94
CA PRO A 37 -7.71 18.26 -15.02
C PRO A 37 -8.12 17.07 -15.89
N ILE A 38 -7.79 15.85 -15.46
CA ILE A 38 -8.07 14.58 -16.15
C ILE A 38 -9.42 13.93 -15.73
N GLY A 39 -10.19 14.60 -14.87
CA GLY A 39 -11.51 14.16 -14.43
C GLY A 39 -11.46 12.83 -13.65
N VAL A 40 -12.47 11.97 -13.86
CA VAL A 40 -12.66 10.70 -13.13
C VAL A 40 -11.48 9.73 -13.30
N PHE A 41 -10.76 9.78 -14.43
CA PHE A 41 -9.60 8.93 -14.68
C PHE A 41 -8.45 9.22 -13.71
N ASN A 42 -8.35 10.43 -13.16
CA ASN A 42 -7.35 10.78 -12.16
C ASN A 42 -7.45 9.88 -10.93
N THR A 43 -8.66 9.67 -10.42
CA THR A 43 -8.90 8.85 -9.24
C THR A 43 -8.52 7.39 -9.47
N LEU A 44 -8.88 6.83 -10.64
CA LEU A 44 -8.53 5.46 -10.99
C LEU A 44 -7.01 5.26 -11.11
N ILE A 45 -6.31 6.18 -11.77
CA ILE A 45 -4.86 6.11 -11.92
C ILE A 45 -4.16 6.31 -10.56
N ALA A 46 -4.62 7.27 -9.75
CA ALA A 46 -4.09 7.52 -8.42
C ALA A 46 -4.23 6.30 -7.50
N LEU A 47 -5.38 5.62 -7.54
CA LEU A 47 -5.61 4.36 -6.84
C LEU A 47 -4.66 3.25 -7.32
N GLY A 48 -4.48 3.09 -8.63
CA GLY A 48 -3.53 2.13 -9.20
C GLY A 48 -2.09 2.38 -8.73
N ILE A 49 -1.64 3.64 -8.76
CA ILE A 49 -0.31 4.04 -8.27
C ILE A 49 -0.20 3.79 -6.75
N SER A 50 -1.25 4.05 -5.98
CA SER A 50 -1.29 3.80 -4.54
C SER A 50 -1.09 2.32 -4.21
N VAL A 51 -1.81 1.42 -4.89
CA VAL A 51 -1.64 -0.03 -4.73
C VAL A 51 -0.21 -0.46 -5.04
N LEU A 52 0.37 0.05 -6.13
CA LEU A 52 1.75 -0.30 -6.51
C LEU A 52 2.78 0.14 -5.46
N LYS A 53 2.62 1.35 -4.90
CA LYS A 53 3.47 1.82 -3.78
C LYS A 53 3.37 0.91 -2.57
N THR A 54 2.15 0.55 -2.17
CA THR A 54 1.91 -0.30 -1.00
C THR A 54 2.53 -1.70 -1.18
N LEU A 55 2.43 -2.28 -2.38
CA LEU A 55 3.06 -3.56 -2.70
C LEU A 55 4.60 -3.47 -2.61
N LEU A 56 5.21 -2.40 -3.11
CA LEU A 56 6.65 -2.16 -2.97
C LEU A 56 7.06 -2.09 -1.50
N VAL A 57 6.33 -1.33 -0.69
CA VAL A 57 6.61 -1.16 0.74
C VAL A 57 6.50 -2.50 1.48
N MET A 58 5.45 -3.26 1.24
CA MET A 58 5.28 -4.59 1.86
C MET A 58 6.39 -5.56 1.47
N ALA A 59 6.77 -5.60 0.19
CA ALA A 59 7.77 -6.54 -0.29
C ALA A 59 9.18 -6.24 0.27
N PHE A 60 9.57 -4.97 0.31
CA PHE A 60 10.96 -4.57 0.58
C PHE A 60 11.18 -4.04 2.00
N PHE A 61 10.35 -3.11 2.48
CA PHE A 61 10.56 -2.45 3.77
C PHE A 61 10.01 -3.28 4.94
N MET A 62 8.85 -3.91 4.77
CA MET A 62 8.27 -4.77 5.81
C MET A 62 8.91 -6.16 5.87
N ARG A 63 9.86 -6.48 4.96
CA ARG A 63 10.49 -7.80 4.82
C ARG A 63 9.48 -8.94 4.83
N LEU A 64 8.26 -8.70 4.33
CA LEU A 64 7.15 -9.64 4.48
C LEU A 64 7.46 -11.00 3.85
N ARG A 65 8.27 -11.02 2.79
CA ARG A 65 8.74 -12.24 2.12
C ARG A 65 9.69 -13.09 2.98
N HIS A 66 10.51 -12.46 3.82
CA HIS A 66 11.52 -13.12 4.66
C HIS A 66 11.07 -13.27 6.13
N GLY A 67 9.95 -12.65 6.50
CA GLY A 67 9.37 -12.77 7.83
C GLY A 67 8.71 -14.13 8.06
N PRO A 68 8.37 -14.44 9.33
CA PRO A 68 7.69 -15.68 9.70
C PRO A 68 6.33 -15.82 8.98
N PRO A 69 5.87 -17.05 8.71
CA PRO A 69 4.63 -17.30 7.96
C PRO A 69 3.40 -16.65 8.62
N LEU A 70 3.38 -16.55 9.96
CA LEU A 70 2.32 -15.86 10.71
C LEU A 70 2.16 -14.39 10.29
N LEU A 71 3.27 -13.67 10.05
CA LEU A 71 3.25 -12.27 9.62
C LEU A 71 2.62 -12.13 8.23
N ARG A 72 2.90 -13.08 7.33
CA ARG A 72 2.36 -13.10 5.96
C ARG A 72 0.86 -13.35 5.98
N ILE A 73 0.40 -14.28 6.81
CA ILE A 73 -1.03 -14.59 6.98
C ILE A 73 -1.75 -13.40 7.60
N ALA A 74 -1.20 -12.81 8.67
CA ALA A 74 -1.80 -11.64 9.32
C ALA A 74 -1.95 -10.46 8.36
N ALA A 75 -0.93 -10.16 7.54
CA ALA A 75 -1.01 -9.14 6.52
C ALA A 75 -2.09 -9.46 5.47
N ALA A 76 -2.13 -10.69 4.96
CA ALA A 76 -3.14 -11.11 3.98
C ALA A 76 -4.57 -11.02 4.54
N VAL A 77 -4.79 -11.45 5.79
CA VAL A 77 -6.08 -11.34 6.49
C VAL A 77 -6.47 -9.89 6.70
N GLY A 78 -5.53 -9.02 7.10
CA GLY A 78 -5.79 -7.59 7.25
C GLY A 78 -6.23 -6.93 5.94
N PHE A 79 -5.58 -7.24 4.82
CA PHE A 79 -5.98 -6.73 3.50
C PHE A 79 -7.31 -7.32 3.01
N ALA A 80 -7.56 -8.61 3.24
CA ALA A 80 -8.83 -9.24 2.93
C ALA A 80 -9.97 -8.58 3.71
N TRP A 81 -9.77 -8.34 5.00
CA TRP A 81 -10.73 -7.65 5.86
C TRP A 81 -11.00 -6.21 5.38
N LEU A 82 -9.95 -5.46 5.05
CA LEU A 82 -10.07 -4.11 4.49
C LEU A 82 -10.89 -4.11 3.18
N ALA A 83 -10.63 -5.07 2.28
CA ALA A 83 -11.36 -5.19 1.03
C ALA A 83 -12.86 -5.45 1.26
N VAL A 84 -13.21 -6.28 2.25
CA VAL A 84 -14.61 -6.52 2.65
C VAL A 84 -15.25 -5.22 3.16
N LEU A 85 -14.58 -4.48 4.04
CA LEU A 85 -15.11 -3.21 4.58
C LEU A 85 -15.33 -2.17 3.47
N ILE A 86 -14.39 -2.03 2.54
CA ILE A 86 -14.53 -1.15 1.38
C ILE A 86 -15.69 -1.61 0.50
N GLY A 87 -15.78 -2.90 0.18
CA GLY A 87 -16.86 -3.45 -0.64
C GLY A 87 -18.24 -3.23 -0.03
N MET A 88 -18.37 -3.46 1.27
CA MET A 88 -19.60 -3.18 2.03
C MET A 88 -19.97 -1.70 2.00
N THR A 89 -18.98 -0.80 2.14
CA THR A 89 -19.21 0.65 2.11
C THR A 89 -19.67 1.10 0.72
N VAL A 90 -19.05 0.59 -0.34
CA VAL A 90 -19.46 0.88 -1.72
C VAL A 90 -20.87 0.34 -1.99
N ALA A 91 -21.18 -0.88 -1.54
CA ALA A 91 -22.52 -1.45 -1.65
C ALA A 91 -23.57 -0.61 -0.91
N ASP A 92 -23.28 -0.14 0.31
CA ASP A 92 -24.16 0.76 1.08
C ASP A 92 -24.45 2.04 0.31
N VAL A 93 -23.40 2.71 -0.18
CA VAL A 93 -23.55 3.98 -0.92
C VAL A 93 -24.32 3.77 -2.23
N LEU A 94 -24.06 2.70 -2.97
CA LEU A 94 -24.74 2.42 -4.24
C LEU A 94 -26.21 2.04 -4.09
N THR A 95 -26.58 1.41 -2.97
CA THR A 95 -27.97 0.98 -2.69
C THR A 95 -28.77 2.03 -1.91
N ARG A 96 -28.13 3.13 -1.50
CA ARG A 96 -28.77 4.19 -0.73
C ARG A 96 -29.82 4.91 -1.58
N VAL A 97 -31.09 4.76 -1.19
CA VAL A 97 -32.19 5.57 -1.71
C VAL A 97 -32.19 6.91 -0.99
N VAL A 98 -32.10 8.01 -1.74
CA VAL A 98 -32.28 9.36 -1.20
C VAL A 98 -33.78 9.57 -0.99
N LEU A 99 -34.22 9.49 0.27
CA LEU A 99 -35.58 9.88 0.65
C LEU A 99 -35.63 11.42 0.74
N PRO A 100 -36.62 12.08 0.11
CA PRO A 100 -36.88 13.50 0.33
C PRO A 100 -37.14 13.72 1.83
N SER A 101 -36.45 14.67 2.44
CA SER A 101 -36.71 15.01 3.84
C SER A 101 -38.11 15.60 3.99
N PRO A 102 -38.89 15.20 5.00
CA PRO A 102 -40.27 15.66 5.18
C PRO A 102 -40.38 17.06 5.83
N TRP A 103 -39.33 17.87 5.80
CA TRP A 103 -39.28 19.23 6.35
C TRP A 103 -38.76 20.21 5.31
#